data_AF-A0A0B5HYH0-F1
#
_entry.id   AF-A0A0B5HYH0-F1
#
_cell.length_a   1.000
_cell.length_b   1.000
_cell.length_c   1.000
_cell.angle_alpha   90.00
_cell.angle_beta   90.00
_cell.angle_gamma   90.00
#
_symmetry.space_group_name_H-M   'P 1'
#
loop_
_entity.id
_entity.type
_entity.pdbx_description
1 polymer ?
#
loop_
_entity_poly.entity_id
_entity_poly.type
_entity_poly.pdbx_seq_one_letter_code
_entity_poly.pdbx_strand_id
1 'polypeptide(L)'
;MRRQLPIKKRRVPRVLIVKAGASEAIIRKRTVGRSKLSRQAEEKLSQLKSSDDAKRYLAVRELAGLKERAAAPFVARVLQEDYSAGVRMGAAMALGELGNNSRELIGLLQKAWINEKSEPVKVAIHNALKKLGV
;
A
#
# COMPACT_ATOMS: atom_id res chain seq x y z
N MET A 1 -55.66 -0.85 -29.21
CA MET A 1 -55.26 0.57 -29.13
C MET A 1 -54.29 0.76 -27.96
N ARG A 2 -53.18 1.44 -28.21
CA ARG A 2 -51.94 1.41 -27.41
C ARG A 2 -52.13 2.11 -26.04
N ARG A 3 -51.91 1.38 -24.95
CA ARG A 3 -51.82 1.94 -23.58
C ARG A 3 -50.45 2.59 -23.41
N GLN A 4 -50.42 3.93 -23.36
CA GLN A 4 -49.25 4.71 -23.02
C GLN A 4 -48.95 4.54 -21.52
N LEU A 5 -47.85 3.84 -21.18
CA LEU A 5 -47.36 3.75 -19.81
C LEU A 5 -46.61 5.04 -19.42
N PRO A 6 -46.74 5.55 -18.19
CA PRO A 6 -46.11 6.81 -17.79
C PRO A 6 -44.60 6.65 -17.66
N ILE A 7 -43.86 7.50 -18.38
CA ILE A 7 -42.40 7.62 -18.29
C ILE A 7 -42.05 8.14 -16.89
N LYS A 8 -41.59 7.26 -16.00
CA LYS A 8 -40.99 7.65 -14.72
C LYS A 8 -39.76 8.52 -15.02
N LYS A 9 -39.84 9.82 -14.68
CA LYS A 9 -38.74 10.77 -14.74
C LYS A 9 -37.55 10.22 -13.94
N ARG A 10 -36.55 9.65 -14.63
CA ARG A 10 -35.26 9.32 -14.04
C ARG A 10 -34.57 10.63 -13.69
N ARG A 11 -34.50 10.95 -12.39
CA ARG A 11 -33.56 11.96 -11.87
C ARG A 11 -32.14 11.45 -12.18
N VAL A 12 -31.56 11.94 -13.26
CA VAL A 12 -30.11 11.84 -13.45
C VAL A 12 -29.47 12.87 -12.52
N PRO A 13 -28.58 12.47 -11.59
CA PRO A 13 -27.87 13.46 -10.79
C PRO A 13 -26.99 14.29 -11.71
N ARG A 14 -27.24 15.61 -11.69
CA ARG A 14 -26.52 16.65 -12.41
C ARG A 14 -25.06 16.66 -11.92
N VAL A 15 -24.17 16.00 -12.64
CA VAL A 15 -22.73 16.09 -12.41
C VAL A 15 -22.32 17.53 -12.76
N LEU A 16 -22.13 18.34 -11.73
CA LEU A 16 -21.47 19.64 -11.83
C LEU A 16 -20.00 19.38 -12.18
N ILE A 17 -19.69 19.43 -13.48
CA ILE A 17 -18.32 19.56 -13.98
C ILE A 17 -17.89 21.00 -13.68
N VAL A 18 -17.35 21.24 -12.50
CA VAL A 18 -16.59 22.47 -12.23
C VAL A 18 -15.13 22.17 -12.54
N LYS A 19 -14.67 22.69 -13.68
CA LYS A 19 -13.25 22.89 -13.98
C LYS A 19 -12.72 23.96 -13.01
N ALA A 20 -11.82 23.58 -12.10
CA ALA A 20 -10.77 24.44 -11.55
C ALA A 20 -9.79 23.60 -10.71
N GLY A 21 -8.49 23.65 -11.04
CA GLY A 21 -7.38 23.33 -10.12
C GLY A 21 -7.13 21.86 -9.79
N ALA A 22 -6.72 21.05 -10.77
CA ALA A 22 -6.23 19.68 -10.53
C ALA A 22 -4.81 19.68 -9.95
N SER A 23 -4.66 20.00 -8.65
CA SER A 23 -3.39 19.75 -7.93
C SER A 23 -3.54 19.12 -6.54
N GLU A 24 -4.71 19.12 -5.87
CA GLU A 24 -4.74 18.73 -4.43
C GLU A 24 -5.89 17.83 -3.95
N ALA A 25 -6.81 17.37 -4.80
CA ALA A 25 -8.07 16.78 -4.32
C ALA A 25 -8.34 15.29 -4.66
N ILE A 26 -7.42 14.54 -5.28
CA ILE A 26 -7.71 13.16 -5.74
C ILE A 26 -7.39 12.07 -4.68
N ILE A 27 -6.71 12.39 -3.57
CA ILE A 27 -6.25 11.34 -2.62
C ILE A 27 -7.34 10.85 -1.64
N ARG A 28 -8.55 11.45 -1.59
CA ARG A 28 -9.51 11.18 -0.50
C ARG A 28 -10.82 10.50 -0.89
N LYS A 29 -10.83 9.48 -1.75
CA LYS A 29 -12.03 8.62 -1.86
C LYS A 29 -11.76 7.19 -2.33
N ARG A 30 -11.39 6.34 -1.36
CA ARG A 30 -11.89 4.97 -1.30
C ARG A 30 -11.75 4.45 0.13
N THR A 31 -12.90 4.29 0.76
CA THR A 31 -13.13 3.69 2.06
C THR A 31 -12.65 2.23 2.07
N VAL A 32 -11.51 1.99 2.71
CA VAL A 32 -11.18 0.73 3.36
C VAL A 32 -11.14 1.05 4.86
N GLY A 33 -11.78 0.21 5.69
CA GLY A 33 -11.94 0.46 7.12
C GLY A 33 -10.65 0.98 7.76
N ARG A 34 -10.69 2.24 8.22
CA ARG A 34 -9.56 2.88 8.89
C ARG A 34 -9.40 2.20 10.24
N SER A 35 -8.58 1.16 10.32
CA SER A 35 -7.62 1.13 11.43
C SER A 35 -6.79 2.39 11.23
N LYS A 36 -7.09 3.43 12.01
CA LYS A 36 -6.37 4.69 11.92
C LYS A 36 -4.94 4.35 12.33
N LEU A 37 -4.02 4.32 11.37
CA LEU A 37 -2.59 4.26 11.63
C LEU A 37 -2.26 5.28 12.72
N SER A 38 -1.35 4.95 13.64
CA SER A 38 -0.95 5.94 14.63
C SER A 38 -0.35 7.16 13.95
N ARG A 39 -0.37 8.29 14.65
CA ARG A 39 0.32 9.51 14.19
C ARG A 39 1.81 9.24 13.91
N GLN A 40 2.43 8.37 14.69
CA GLN A 40 3.82 7.96 14.48
C GLN A 40 3.97 7.19 13.16
N ALA A 41 3.09 6.23 12.88
CA ALA A 41 3.11 5.52 11.61
C ALA A 41 2.86 6.46 10.42
N GLU A 42 1.92 7.40 10.53
CA GLU A 42 1.67 8.42 9.49
C GLU A 42 2.91 9.29 9.24
N GLU A 43 3.62 9.69 10.29
CA GLU A 43 4.88 10.43 10.19
C GLU A 43 5.93 9.62 9.44
N LYS A 44 6.12 8.33 9.77
CA LYS A 44 7.11 7.48 9.11
C LYS A 44 6.75 7.19 7.66
N LEU A 45 5.46 7.08 7.33
CA LEU A 45 5.01 6.98 5.94
C LEU A 45 5.40 8.20 5.10
N SER A 46 5.48 9.40 5.68
CA SER A 46 5.96 10.58 4.96
C SER A 46 7.45 10.48 4.59
N GLN A 47 8.25 9.82 5.44
CA GLN A 47 9.69 9.66 5.27
C GLN A 47 10.07 8.66 4.18
N LEU A 48 9.16 7.75 3.80
CA LEU A 48 9.32 6.84 2.66
C LEU A 48 9.47 7.57 1.31
N LYS A 49 9.19 8.87 1.25
CA LYS A 49 9.38 9.70 0.05
C LYS A 49 10.72 10.43 -0.01
N SER A 50 11.59 10.22 0.98
CA SER A 50 12.90 10.87 1.01
C SER A 50 13.77 10.46 -0.17
N SER A 51 14.58 11.36 -0.70
CA SER A 51 15.62 11.04 -1.68
C SER A 51 16.73 10.18 -1.06
N ASP A 52 16.96 10.32 0.24
CA ASP A 52 17.92 9.58 1.04
C ASP A 52 17.42 8.16 1.33
N ASP A 53 18.15 7.16 0.86
CA ASP A 53 17.78 5.76 1.00
C ASP A 53 17.95 5.24 2.42
N ALA A 54 18.92 5.74 3.20
CA ALA A 54 19.06 5.43 4.61
C ALA A 54 17.83 5.90 5.40
N LYS A 55 17.29 7.08 5.10
CA LYS A 55 16.03 7.56 5.71
C LYS A 55 14.83 6.69 5.34
N ARG A 56 14.70 6.29 4.08
CA ARG A 56 13.62 5.37 3.67
C ARG A 56 13.74 4.01 4.35
N TYR A 57 14.95 3.46 4.45
CA TYR A 57 15.22 2.22 5.17
C TYR A 57 14.82 2.33 6.65
N LEU A 58 15.26 3.38 7.34
CA LEU A 58 14.91 3.60 8.75
C LEU A 58 13.40 3.71 8.94
N ALA A 59 12.71 4.46 8.08
CA ALA A 59 11.26 4.58 8.14
C ALA A 59 10.55 3.24 8.00
N VAL A 60 11.02 2.34 7.12
CA VAL A 60 10.51 0.98 6.99
C VAL A 60 10.73 0.17 8.28
N ARG A 61 11.93 0.23 8.87
CA ARG A 61 12.25 -0.48 10.11
C ARG A 61 11.41 0.02 11.29
N GLU A 62 11.22 1.33 11.39
CA GLU A 62 10.38 1.93 12.43
C GLU A 62 8.92 1.53 12.27
N LEU A 63 8.38 1.50 11.04
CA LEU A 63 7.01 1.01 10.79
C LEU A 63 6.81 -0.44 11.26
N ALA A 64 7.81 -1.31 11.06
CA ALA A 64 7.78 -2.67 11.61
C ALA A 64 7.85 -2.68 13.15
N GLY A 65 8.69 -1.83 13.73
CA GLY A 65 8.83 -1.65 15.17
C GLY A 65 7.55 -1.18 15.88
N LEU A 66 6.72 -0.38 15.19
CA LEU A 66 5.40 0.01 15.67
C LEU A 66 4.40 -1.16 15.72
N LYS A 67 4.72 -2.29 15.06
CA LYS A 67 3.86 -3.50 14.97
C LYS A 67 2.45 -3.22 14.45
N GLU A 68 2.29 -2.16 13.66
CA GLU A 68 1.01 -1.79 13.08
C GLU A 68 0.79 -2.54 11.76
N ARG A 69 0.09 -3.67 11.81
CA ARG A 69 -0.23 -4.49 10.63
C ARG A 69 -0.86 -3.70 9.47
N ALA A 70 -1.56 -2.61 9.79
CA ALA A 70 -2.14 -1.67 8.82
C ALA A 70 -1.10 -0.96 7.94
N ALA A 71 0.18 -0.91 8.35
CA ALA A 71 1.28 -0.35 7.56
C ALA A 71 1.74 -1.29 6.42
N ALA A 72 1.38 -2.57 6.48
CA ALA A 72 1.88 -3.59 5.54
C ALA A 72 1.63 -3.24 4.05
N PRO A 73 0.48 -2.71 3.62
CA PRO A 73 0.29 -2.32 2.21
C PRO A 73 1.27 -1.23 1.74
N PHE A 74 1.65 -0.31 2.63
CA PHE A 74 2.61 0.76 2.30
C PHE A 74 4.03 0.21 2.21
N VAL A 75 4.43 -0.66 3.14
CA VAL A 75 5.73 -1.33 3.10
C VAL A 75 5.84 -2.27 1.89
N ALA A 76 4.75 -2.93 1.50
CA ALA A 76 4.69 -3.77 0.30
C ALA A 76 4.90 -2.97 -1.00
N ARG A 77 4.51 -1.70 -1.00
CA ARG A 77 4.81 -0.79 -2.11
C ARG A 77 6.30 -0.46 -2.20
N VAL A 78 6.95 -0.22 -1.05
CA VAL A 78 8.41 0.00 -0.99
C VAL A 78 9.17 -1.20 -1.55
N LEU A 79 8.77 -2.42 -1.19
CA LEU A 79 9.36 -3.63 -1.74
C LEU A 79 9.28 -3.72 -3.28
N GLN A 80 8.24 -3.18 -3.90
CA GLN A 80 8.04 -3.27 -5.35
C GLN A 80 8.66 -2.11 -6.13
N GLU A 81 8.70 -0.92 -5.54
CA GLU A 81 8.99 0.33 -6.28
C GLU A 81 10.32 0.97 -5.89
N ASP A 82 10.92 0.64 -4.73
CA ASP A 82 12.14 1.33 -4.29
C ASP A 82 13.36 0.93 -5.14
N TYR A 83 14.11 1.94 -5.57
CA TYR A 83 15.32 1.76 -6.37
C TYR A 83 16.45 1.09 -5.58
N SER A 84 16.55 1.35 -4.28
CA SER A 84 17.62 0.82 -3.43
C SER A 84 17.31 -0.62 -3.00
N ALA A 85 18.20 -1.55 -3.36
CA ALA A 85 18.08 -2.95 -2.94
C ALA A 85 18.11 -3.09 -1.40
N GLY A 86 18.85 -2.25 -0.69
CA GLY A 86 18.88 -2.24 0.77
C GLY A 86 17.53 -1.86 1.37
N VAL A 87 16.86 -0.87 0.80
CA VAL A 87 15.50 -0.45 1.22
C VAL A 87 14.48 -1.55 0.92
N ARG A 88 14.53 -2.16 -0.28
CA ARG A 88 13.65 -3.30 -0.63
C ARG A 88 13.85 -4.49 0.30
N MET A 89 15.10 -4.83 0.63
CA MET A 89 15.43 -5.88 1.60
C MET A 89 14.82 -5.57 2.97
N GLY A 90 14.99 -4.34 3.46
CA GLY A 90 14.37 -3.86 4.70
C GLY A 90 12.85 -3.98 4.67
N ALA A 91 12.21 -3.67 3.54
CA ALA A 91 10.77 -3.79 3.34
C ALA A 91 10.30 -5.24 3.42
N ALA A 92 10.99 -6.17 2.76
CA ALA A 92 10.66 -7.59 2.86
C ALA A 92 10.74 -8.09 4.31
N MET A 93 11.82 -7.77 5.03
CA MET A 93 11.97 -8.14 6.45
C MET A 93 10.85 -7.56 7.31
N ALA A 94 10.54 -6.28 7.12
CA ALA A 94 9.47 -5.57 7.83
C ALA A 94 8.10 -6.21 7.59
N LEU A 95 7.79 -6.69 6.38
CA LEU A 95 6.51 -7.35 6.09
C LEU A 95 6.34 -8.67 6.85
N GLY A 96 7.42 -9.43 7.01
CA GLY A 96 7.43 -10.63 7.85
C GLY A 96 7.25 -10.30 9.33
N GLU A 97 7.84 -9.20 9.81
CA GLU A 97 7.71 -8.72 11.20
C GLU A 97 6.31 -8.16 11.52
N LEU A 98 5.69 -7.46 10.56
CA LEU A 98 4.32 -6.94 10.68
C LEU A 98 3.27 -8.06 10.71
N GLY A 99 3.63 -9.28 10.31
CA GLY A 99 2.80 -10.47 10.48
C GLY A 99 1.50 -10.46 9.65
N ASN A 100 1.45 -9.70 8.55
CA ASN A 100 0.23 -9.62 7.74
C ASN A 100 0.05 -10.82 6.78
N ASN A 101 -0.42 -11.95 7.30
CA ASN A 101 -0.69 -13.17 6.51
C ASN A 101 -1.98 -13.12 5.64
N SER A 102 -2.41 -11.94 5.16
CA SER A 102 -3.54 -11.89 4.22
C SER A 102 -3.16 -12.52 2.88
N ARG A 103 -4.13 -13.14 2.21
CA ARG A 103 -3.91 -13.80 0.92
C ARG A 103 -3.39 -12.83 -0.15
N GLU A 104 -3.85 -11.59 -0.10
CA GLU A 104 -3.42 -10.52 -1.00
C GLU A 104 -1.94 -10.18 -0.78
N LEU A 105 -1.49 -10.06 0.47
CA LEU A 105 -0.08 -9.74 0.75
C LEU A 105 0.83 -10.92 0.41
N ILE A 106 0.41 -12.16 0.69
CA ILE A 106 1.16 -13.36 0.32
C ILE A 106 1.33 -13.42 -1.20
N GLY A 107 0.25 -13.21 -1.97
CA GLY A 107 0.33 -13.21 -3.44
C GLY A 107 1.23 -12.10 -3.99
N LEU A 108 1.23 -10.93 -3.34
CA LEU A 108 2.14 -9.82 -3.66
C LEU A 108 3.59 -10.22 -3.39
N LEU A 109 3.90 -10.81 -2.24
CA LEU A 109 5.26 -11.26 -1.90
C LEU A 109 5.77 -12.35 -2.84
N GLN A 110 4.92 -13.32 -3.22
CA GLN A 110 5.27 -14.34 -4.21
C GLN A 110 5.59 -13.72 -5.57
N LYS A 111 4.77 -12.76 -6.03
CA LYS A 111 5.03 -12.02 -7.26
C LYS A 111 6.30 -11.17 -7.17
N ALA A 112 6.56 -10.54 -6.02
CA ALA A 112 7.77 -9.77 -5.80
C ALA A 112 9.01 -10.68 -5.84
N TRP A 113 8.95 -11.87 -5.24
CA TRP A 113 10.04 -12.84 -5.27
C TRP A 113 10.42 -13.28 -6.69
N ILE A 114 9.42 -13.54 -7.54
CA ILE A 114 9.62 -13.93 -8.95
C ILE A 114 10.30 -12.80 -9.76
N ASN A 115 9.93 -11.54 -9.50
CA ASN A 115 10.41 -10.39 -10.28
C ASN A 115 11.68 -9.74 -9.72
N GLU A 116 12.04 -10.02 -8.46
CA GLU A 116 13.21 -9.46 -7.83
C GLU A 116 14.48 -10.01 -8.47
N LYS A 117 15.48 -9.14 -8.65
CA LYS A 117 16.77 -9.49 -9.28
C LYS A 117 17.89 -9.60 -8.25
N SER A 118 17.78 -8.87 -7.14
CA SER A 118 18.75 -8.87 -6.05
C SER A 118 18.58 -10.11 -5.18
N GLU A 119 19.62 -10.95 -5.14
CA GLU A 119 19.61 -12.18 -4.34
C GLU A 119 19.39 -11.93 -2.84
N PRO A 120 20.02 -10.92 -2.20
CA PRO A 120 19.71 -10.58 -0.80
C PRO A 120 18.23 -10.24 -0.57
N VAL A 121 17.58 -9.57 -1.53
CA VAL A 121 16.17 -9.21 -1.42
C VAL A 121 15.29 -10.45 -1.61
N LYS A 122 15.62 -11.36 -2.53
CA LYS A 122 14.92 -12.65 -2.69
C LYS A 122 14.93 -13.47 -1.40
N VAL A 123 16.10 -13.59 -0.76
CA VAL A 123 16.24 -14.28 0.53
C VAL A 123 15.36 -13.62 1.60
N ALA A 124 15.36 -12.29 1.66
CA ALA A 124 14.50 -11.56 2.60
C ALA A 124 13.00 -11.79 2.34
N ILE A 125 12.56 -11.79 1.07
CA ILE A 125 11.17 -12.08 0.70
C ILE A 125 10.80 -13.52 1.08
N HIS A 126 11.68 -14.49 0.80
CA HIS A 126 11.46 -15.88 1.16
C HIS A 126 11.34 -16.06 2.68
N ASN A 127 12.21 -15.42 3.46
CA ASN A 127 12.13 -15.44 4.92
C ASN A 127 10.86 -14.77 5.44
N ALA A 128 10.39 -13.70 4.79
CA ALA A 128 9.12 -13.07 5.13
C ALA A 128 7.94 -14.03 4.89
N LEU A 129 7.90 -14.72 3.74
CA LEU A 129 6.89 -15.74 3.44
C LEU A 129 6.86 -16.85 4.50
N LYS A 130 8.03 -17.39 4.88
CA LYS A 130 8.15 -18.38 5.95
C LYS A 130 7.59 -17.88 7.29
N LYS A 131 7.89 -16.64 7.66
CA LYS A 131 7.33 -16.01 8.88
C LYS A 131 5.81 -15.85 8.82
N LEU A 132 5.25 -15.72 7.62
CA LEU A 132 3.80 -15.63 7.39
C LEU A 132 3.12 -17.00 7.24
N GLY A 133 3.87 -18.09 7.33
CA GLY A 133 3.34 -19.47 7.30
C GLY A 133 3.17 -20.05 5.89
N VAL A 134 3.93 -19.55 4.92
CA VAL A 134 3.97 -20.02 3.52
C VAL A 134 5.34 -20.59 3.22
#